data_AF-A0A0Q4F8N9-F1
#
_entry.id   AF-A0A0Q4F8N9-F1
#
_cell.length_a   1.000
_cell.length_b   1.000
_cell.length_c   1.000
_cell.angle_alpha   90.00
_cell.angle_beta   90.00
_cell.angle_gamma   90.00
#
_symmetry.space_group_name_H-M   'P 1'
#
loop_
_entity.id
_entity.type
_entity.pdbx_description
1 polymer ?
#
loop_
_entity_poly.entity_id
_entity_poly.type
_entity_poly.pdbx_seq_one_letter_code
_entity_poly.pdbx_strand_id
1 'polypeptide(L)'
;MTRRLFALPSALAATALLGAALVLVGASSASAHDALESSTPAAGEVVTADPTVVSLTYSDELLTLGDDTSAFAIQVTDASGAFHENGCVVVDGAVASTGIALGEAGTYTATWQVVSSDGHPTSGSYTFDYQPVDSGNSLPGMAAAPACGAQWAGSPREDSAPAATPEPSATTMAEEPAPAVTATADPASTNDDGADGSRIGIAIAVSIGGLALIVTVIVLTLRRIRRDPFEKPDAPSGDEYGDSQK
;
A
#
# COMPACT_ATOMS: atom_id res chain seq x y z
N MET A 1 16.62 48.52 46.48
CA MET A 1 15.89 47.25 46.71
C MET A 1 15.71 46.56 45.37
N THR A 2 16.57 45.58 45.08
CA THR A 2 16.59 44.80 43.84
C THR A 2 15.79 43.51 44.04
N ARG A 3 14.72 43.28 43.25
CA ARG A 3 14.15 41.94 43.10
C ARG A 3 13.40 41.76 41.77
N ARG A 4 14.12 41.09 40.85
CA ARG A 4 13.69 39.96 40.00
C ARG A 4 12.38 40.12 39.21
N LEU A 5 12.48 40.51 37.93
CA LEU A 5 11.41 40.33 36.92
C LEU A 5 11.81 39.50 35.69
N PHE A 6 13.03 38.97 35.62
CA PHE A 6 13.52 38.22 34.43
C PHE A 6 13.09 36.74 34.35
N ALA A 7 12.25 36.22 35.25
CA ALA A 7 11.94 34.78 35.31
C ALA A 7 10.74 34.32 34.45
N LEU A 8 9.89 35.24 34.00
CA LEU A 8 8.68 34.91 33.22
C LEU A 8 8.89 34.51 31.74
N PRO A 9 9.90 34.99 30.99
CA PRO A 9 10.09 34.56 29.59
C PRO A 9 10.67 33.14 29.47
N SER A 10 11.48 32.68 30.44
CA SER A 10 12.07 31.34 30.41
C SER A 10 11.07 30.22 30.63
N ALA A 11 10.03 30.43 31.46
CA ALA A 11 9.00 29.42 31.69
C ALA A 11 8.16 29.15 30.43
N LEU A 12 7.77 30.20 29.69
CA LEU A 12 7.06 30.05 28.42
C LEU A 12 7.93 29.37 27.35
N ALA A 13 9.21 29.74 27.27
CA ALA A 13 10.15 29.14 26.33
C ALA A 13 10.37 27.64 26.63
N ALA A 14 10.50 27.26 27.91
CA ALA A 14 10.65 25.86 28.32
C ALA A 14 9.39 25.03 28.02
N THR A 15 8.19 25.56 28.24
CA THR A 15 6.93 24.88 27.86
C THR A 15 6.76 24.76 26.36
N ALA A 16 7.19 25.76 25.58
CA ALA A 16 7.14 25.70 24.11
C ALA A 16 8.13 24.68 23.55
N LEU A 17 9.35 24.63 24.10
CA LEU A 17 10.37 23.63 23.75
C LEU A 17 9.93 22.21 24.12
N LEU A 18 9.34 22.04 25.31
CA LEU A 18 8.82 20.74 25.74
C LEU A 18 7.64 20.30 24.87
N GLY A 19 6.73 21.20 24.53
CA GLY A 19 5.64 20.94 23.58
C GLY A 19 6.14 20.56 22.19
N ALA A 20 7.14 21.26 21.66
CA ALA A 20 7.76 20.93 20.38
C ALA A 20 8.48 19.58 20.42
N ALA A 21 9.18 19.27 21.51
CA ALA A 21 9.83 17.97 21.70
C ALA A 21 8.79 16.82 21.75
N LEU A 22 7.66 17.02 22.43
CA LEU A 22 6.57 16.03 22.48
C LEU A 22 5.95 15.77 21.09
N VAL A 23 5.80 16.81 20.26
CA VAL A 23 5.31 16.66 18.87
C VAL A 23 6.30 15.89 18.00
N LEU A 24 7.60 16.14 18.15
CA LEU A 24 8.66 15.44 17.42
C LEU A 24 8.79 13.96 17.81
N VAL A 25 8.52 13.61 19.07
CA VAL A 25 8.53 12.21 19.54
C VAL A 25 7.29 11.43 19.06
N GLY A 26 6.20 12.13 18.74
CA GLY A 26 4.93 11.53 18.28
C GLY A 26 4.74 11.50 16.76
N ALA A 27 5.67 12.05 15.98
CA ALA A 27 5.58 12.02 14.51
C ALA A 27 5.98 10.63 13.99
N SER A 28 5.06 9.66 14.07
CA SER A 28 5.17 8.44 13.27
C SER A 28 5.12 8.81 11.80
N SER A 29 6.05 8.31 10.99
CA SER A 29 5.92 8.37 9.54
C SER A 29 4.56 7.80 9.15
N ALA A 30 3.71 8.59 8.51
CA ALA A 30 2.53 8.06 7.86
C ALA A 30 3.01 7.23 6.67
N SER A 31 2.88 5.91 6.73
CA SER A 31 3.10 5.05 5.56
C SER A 31 1.90 5.21 4.65
N ALA A 32 2.11 5.80 3.48
CA ALA A 32 1.10 5.83 2.43
C ALA A 32 1.10 4.54 1.58
N HIS A 33 2.18 3.77 1.64
CA HIS A 33 2.30 2.52 0.91
C HIS A 33 1.54 1.40 1.60
N ASP A 34 0.86 0.59 0.78
CA ASP A 34 0.29 -0.68 1.21
C ASP A 34 1.40 -1.62 1.69
N ALA A 35 1.22 -2.22 2.86
CA ALA A 35 2.15 -3.17 3.42
C ALA A 35 1.82 -4.58 2.94
N LEU A 36 2.84 -5.37 2.60
CA LEU A 36 2.65 -6.81 2.42
C LEU A 36 2.31 -7.43 3.79
N GLU A 37 1.11 -7.99 3.90
CA GLU A 37 0.63 -8.63 5.13
C GLU A 37 0.93 -10.12 5.16
N SER A 38 0.79 -10.80 4.02
CA SER A 38 1.07 -12.24 3.90
C SER A 38 1.39 -12.65 2.48
N SER A 39 1.99 -13.84 2.34
CA SER A 39 2.26 -14.49 1.06
C SER A 39 1.88 -15.97 1.11
N THR A 40 1.61 -16.55 -0.05
CA THR A 40 1.49 -18.00 -0.22
C THR A 40 2.35 -18.41 -1.43
N PRO A 41 3.33 -19.31 -1.26
CA PRO A 41 3.85 -19.82 0.01
C PRO A 41 4.32 -18.70 0.95
N ALA A 42 4.27 -18.94 2.26
CA ALA A 42 4.78 -17.99 3.25
C ALA A 42 6.31 -17.88 3.18
N ALA A 43 6.85 -16.74 3.58
CA ALA A 43 8.30 -16.56 3.67
C ALA A 43 8.93 -17.60 4.61
N GLY A 44 9.88 -18.38 4.08
CA GLY A 44 10.56 -19.48 4.79
C GLY A 44 9.72 -20.76 4.94
N GLU A 45 8.56 -20.85 4.30
CA GLU A 45 7.74 -22.07 4.32
C GLU A 45 8.44 -23.23 3.60
N VAL A 46 8.29 -24.44 4.15
CA VAL A 46 8.64 -25.69 3.46
C VAL A 46 7.38 -26.31 2.87
N VAL A 47 7.28 -26.27 1.55
CA VAL A 47 6.13 -26.72 0.77
C VAL A 47 6.37 -28.14 0.27
N THR A 48 5.41 -29.03 0.46
CA THR A 48 5.53 -30.47 0.09
C THR A 48 4.62 -30.90 -1.06
N ALA A 49 3.64 -30.09 -1.40
CA ALA A 49 2.76 -30.24 -2.56
C ALA A 49 2.92 -29.02 -3.47
N ASP A 50 2.87 -29.18 -4.79
CA ASP A 50 3.02 -28.07 -5.72
C ASP A 50 1.98 -26.98 -5.40
N PRO A 51 2.41 -25.74 -5.05
CA PRO A 51 1.49 -24.68 -4.67
C PRO A 51 0.71 -24.12 -5.87
N THR A 52 1.14 -24.37 -7.11
CA THR A 52 0.55 -23.91 -8.39
C THR A 52 0.46 -22.39 -8.60
N VAL A 53 0.51 -21.60 -7.52
CA VAL A 53 0.38 -20.15 -7.49
C VAL A 53 1.30 -19.57 -6.44
N VAL A 54 1.90 -18.41 -6.74
CA VAL A 54 2.39 -17.48 -5.72
C VAL A 54 1.40 -16.33 -5.60
N SER A 55 1.01 -15.99 -4.37
CA SER A 55 0.13 -14.85 -4.09
C SER A 55 0.68 -13.97 -2.95
N LEU A 56 0.44 -12.67 -3.08
CA LEU A 56 0.87 -11.62 -2.17
C LEU A 56 -0.38 -10.85 -1.73
N THR A 57 -0.66 -10.80 -0.43
CA THR A 57 -1.80 -10.06 0.13
C THR A 57 -1.30 -8.80 0.81
N TYR A 58 -1.87 -7.67 0.41
CA TYR A 58 -1.54 -6.34 0.90
C TYR A 58 -2.61 -5.80 1.86
N SER A 59 -2.24 -4.73 2.57
CA SER A 59 -3.12 -4.10 3.56
C SER A 59 -4.29 -3.29 2.97
N ASP A 60 -4.24 -3.00 1.67
CA ASP A 60 -5.28 -2.27 0.93
C ASP A 60 -5.34 -2.73 -0.53
N GLU A 61 -6.34 -2.26 -1.27
CA GLU A 61 -6.54 -2.56 -2.68
C GLU A 61 -5.41 -2.01 -3.56
N LEU A 62 -4.78 -2.89 -4.33
CA LEU A 62 -3.70 -2.52 -5.23
C LEU A 62 -4.25 -1.72 -6.42
N LEU A 63 -3.51 -0.69 -6.83
CA LEU A 63 -3.97 0.21 -7.89
C LEU A 63 -3.71 -0.39 -9.28
N THR A 64 -4.79 -0.72 -10.00
CA THR A 64 -4.75 -1.07 -11.43
C THR A 64 -5.40 0.01 -12.29
N LEU A 65 -5.05 0.04 -13.59
CA LEU A 65 -5.73 0.89 -14.58
C LEU A 65 -6.70 0.04 -15.40
N GLY A 66 -7.89 -0.19 -14.86
CA GLY A 66 -8.81 -1.21 -15.38
C GLY A 66 -8.20 -2.60 -15.17
N ASP A 67 -8.18 -3.43 -16.21
CA ASP A 67 -7.59 -4.77 -16.18
C ASP A 67 -6.07 -4.76 -16.48
N ASP A 68 -5.44 -3.59 -16.63
CA ASP A 68 -4.02 -3.47 -16.95
C ASP A 68 -3.13 -3.72 -15.72
N THR A 69 -2.39 -4.83 -15.77
CA THR A 69 -1.39 -5.23 -14.76
C THR A 69 0.05 -5.05 -15.24
N SER A 70 0.30 -4.30 -16.32
CA SER A 70 1.65 -4.12 -16.88
C SER A 70 2.66 -3.44 -15.95
N ALA A 71 2.20 -2.75 -14.90
CA ALA A 71 3.04 -2.18 -13.85
C ALA A 71 3.42 -3.17 -12.73
N PHE A 72 2.85 -4.38 -12.76
CA PHE A 72 3.04 -5.45 -11.78
C PHE A 72 3.95 -6.54 -12.35
N ALA A 73 4.74 -7.16 -11.47
CA ALA A 73 5.57 -8.31 -11.82
C ALA A 73 5.71 -9.22 -10.60
N ILE A 74 5.63 -10.54 -10.82
CA ILE A 74 6.00 -11.56 -9.84
C ILE A 74 6.84 -12.59 -10.59
N GLN A 75 8.10 -12.74 -10.18
CA GLN A 75 9.07 -13.69 -10.73
C GLN A 75 9.41 -14.72 -9.67
N VAL A 76 9.51 -16.00 -10.07
CA VAL A 76 9.84 -17.10 -9.17
C VAL A 76 11.00 -17.89 -9.74
N THR A 77 12.17 -17.78 -9.09
CA THR A 77 13.40 -18.39 -9.59
C THR A 77 13.96 -19.45 -8.65
N ASP A 78 14.53 -20.51 -9.20
CA ASP A 78 15.29 -21.50 -8.45
C ASP A 78 16.74 -21.04 -8.18
N ALA A 79 17.53 -21.89 -7.51
CA ALA A 79 18.94 -21.62 -7.23
C ALA A 79 19.84 -21.56 -8.50
N SER A 80 19.37 -22.08 -9.63
CA SER A 80 20.06 -21.97 -10.92
C SER A 80 19.77 -20.64 -11.65
N GLY A 81 18.77 -19.90 -11.17
CA GLY A 81 18.27 -18.68 -11.80
C GLY A 81 17.24 -18.95 -12.91
N ALA A 82 16.72 -20.18 -13.01
CA ALA A 82 15.65 -20.51 -13.95
C ALA A 82 14.30 -20.01 -13.43
N PHE A 83 13.43 -19.56 -14.33
CA PHE A 83 12.12 -18.98 -14.04
C PHE A 83 11.03 -20.06 -14.03
N HIS A 84 10.09 -19.96 -13.08
CA HIS A 84 9.06 -20.97 -12.81
C HIS A 84 7.64 -20.40 -12.80
N GLU A 85 7.47 -19.09 -13.00
CA GLU A 85 6.19 -18.43 -13.19
C GLU A 85 5.67 -18.52 -14.64
N ASN A 86 4.42 -18.12 -14.86
CA ASN A 86 3.82 -18.01 -16.19
C ASN A 86 3.95 -16.60 -16.82
N GLY A 87 4.54 -15.65 -16.08
CA GLY A 87 4.74 -14.27 -16.52
C GLY A 87 3.48 -13.39 -16.48
N CYS A 88 2.33 -13.93 -16.11
CA CYS A 88 1.08 -13.19 -15.93
C CYS A 88 0.88 -12.84 -14.47
N VAL A 89 0.53 -11.58 -14.19
CA VAL A 89 0.06 -11.15 -12.87
C VAL A 89 -1.44 -10.87 -12.93
N VAL A 90 -2.17 -11.50 -12.01
CA VAL A 90 -3.59 -11.23 -11.75
C VAL A 90 -3.67 -10.43 -10.45
N VAL A 91 -4.43 -9.34 -10.49
CA VAL A 91 -4.73 -8.51 -9.32
C VAL A 91 -6.22 -8.61 -9.01
N ASP A 92 -6.56 -8.94 -7.78
CA ASP A 92 -7.92 -8.99 -7.25
C ASP A 92 -7.95 -8.26 -5.90
N GLY A 93 -8.41 -7.00 -5.93
CA GLY A 93 -8.38 -6.11 -4.78
C GLY A 93 -6.97 -5.98 -4.20
N ALA A 94 -6.79 -6.47 -2.96
CA ALA A 94 -5.53 -6.42 -2.23
C ALA A 94 -4.54 -7.56 -2.57
N VAL A 95 -4.89 -8.45 -3.50
CA VAL A 95 -4.11 -9.65 -3.81
C VAL A 95 -3.49 -9.57 -5.20
N ALA A 96 -2.18 -9.72 -5.29
CA ALA A 96 -1.46 -9.95 -6.54
C ALA A 96 -0.98 -11.39 -6.61
N SER A 97 -1.16 -12.06 -7.76
CA SER A 97 -0.80 -13.49 -7.90
C SER A 97 -0.26 -13.83 -9.29
N THR A 98 0.54 -14.89 -9.37
CA THR A 98 1.03 -15.49 -10.62
C THR A 98 0.98 -17.02 -10.54
N GLY A 99 0.71 -17.66 -11.68
CA GLY A 99 0.75 -19.12 -11.78
C GLY A 99 2.20 -19.60 -11.82
N ILE A 100 2.51 -20.69 -11.12
CA ILE A 100 3.85 -21.29 -11.04
C ILE A 100 3.81 -22.79 -11.26
N ALA A 101 4.95 -23.33 -11.69
CA ALA A 101 5.17 -24.75 -11.92
C ALA A 101 6.58 -25.07 -11.45
N LEU A 102 6.69 -25.70 -10.28
CA LEU A 102 7.97 -25.93 -9.63
C LEU A 102 8.70 -27.14 -10.26
N GLY A 103 10.02 -27.05 -10.26
CA GLY A 103 10.90 -28.11 -10.73
C GLY A 103 11.36 -29.02 -9.60
N GLU A 104 12.67 -29.19 -9.50
CA GLU A 104 13.30 -30.01 -8.47
C GLU A 104 13.09 -29.45 -7.06
N ALA A 105 13.30 -30.32 -6.07
CA ALA A 105 13.37 -29.92 -4.67
C ALA A 105 14.48 -28.87 -4.47
N GLY A 106 14.21 -27.84 -3.69
CA GLY A 106 15.17 -26.78 -3.43
C GLY A 106 14.53 -25.47 -2.98
N THR A 107 15.37 -24.45 -2.82
CA THR A 107 14.94 -23.10 -2.46
C THR A 107 14.52 -22.33 -3.72
N TYR A 108 13.36 -21.70 -3.64
CA TYR A 108 12.83 -20.80 -4.65
C TYR A 108 12.77 -19.38 -4.08
N THR A 109 13.02 -18.39 -4.93
CA THR A 109 12.96 -16.96 -4.60
C THR A 109 11.81 -16.31 -5.36
N ALA A 110 10.84 -15.78 -4.63
CA ALA A 110 9.81 -14.91 -5.19
C ALA A 110 10.31 -13.46 -5.12
N THR A 111 10.37 -12.78 -6.26
CA THR A 111 10.71 -11.35 -6.36
C THR A 111 9.58 -10.64 -7.07
N TRP A 112 9.13 -9.50 -6.56
CA TRP A 112 7.96 -8.84 -7.10
C TRP A 112 8.05 -7.32 -7.09
N GLN A 113 7.15 -6.72 -7.86
CA GLN A 113 6.76 -5.33 -7.80
C GLN A 113 5.22 -5.23 -7.91
N VAL A 114 4.62 -4.36 -7.10
CA VAL A 114 3.20 -4.00 -7.18
C VAL A 114 3.03 -2.48 -7.18
N VAL A 115 1.85 -1.99 -7.54
CA VAL A 115 1.47 -0.58 -7.37
C VAL A 115 0.50 -0.47 -6.21
N SER A 116 0.93 0.24 -5.16
CA SER A 116 0.12 0.49 -3.97
C SER A 116 -1.06 1.41 -4.28
N SER A 117 -2.09 1.42 -3.44
CA SER A 117 -3.28 2.25 -3.49
C SER A 117 -2.96 3.76 -3.62
N ASP A 118 -1.81 4.20 -3.07
CA ASP A 118 -1.28 5.56 -3.18
C ASP A 118 -0.57 5.88 -4.52
N GLY A 119 -0.50 4.91 -5.43
CA GLY A 119 0.04 5.03 -6.78
C GLY A 119 1.55 4.86 -6.88
N HIS A 120 2.26 4.58 -5.78
CA HIS A 120 3.70 4.34 -5.82
C HIS A 120 4.00 2.84 -6.01
N PRO A 121 5.00 2.49 -6.84
CA PRO A 121 5.45 1.11 -6.94
C PRO A 121 6.22 0.72 -5.67
N THR A 122 5.92 -0.47 -5.15
CA THR A 122 6.69 -1.12 -4.09
C THR A 122 7.19 -2.47 -4.59
N SER A 123 8.32 -2.94 -4.03
CA SER A 123 8.94 -4.19 -4.44
C SER A 123 9.52 -4.92 -3.23
N GLY A 124 9.77 -6.22 -3.41
CA GLY A 124 10.37 -7.05 -2.39
C GLY A 124 10.81 -8.41 -2.92
N SER A 125 11.41 -9.19 -2.04
CA SER A 125 11.71 -10.59 -2.29
C SER A 125 11.62 -11.42 -1.01
N TYR A 126 11.28 -12.70 -1.16
CA TYR A 126 11.37 -13.70 -0.09
C TYR A 126 11.69 -15.07 -0.70
N THR A 127 12.08 -16.01 0.16
CA THR A 127 12.37 -17.39 -0.23
C THR A 127 11.39 -18.37 0.41
N PHE A 128 11.11 -19.47 -0.27
CA PHE A 128 10.43 -20.65 0.28
C PHE A 128 11.14 -21.91 -0.23
N ASP A 129 11.01 -23.02 0.50
CA ASP A 129 11.61 -24.30 0.12
C ASP A 129 10.55 -25.24 -0.42
N TYR A 130 10.90 -26.00 -1.46
CA TYR A 130 10.06 -27.05 -2.04
C TYR A 130 10.69 -28.42 -1.80
N GLN A 131 9.92 -29.32 -1.20
CA GLN A 131 10.31 -30.69 -0.86
C GLN A 131 9.17 -31.65 -1.27
N PRO A 132 8.98 -31.91 -2.58
CA PRO A 132 7.90 -32.77 -3.05
C PRO A 132 8.03 -34.18 -2.47
N VAL A 133 6.88 -34.77 -2.12
CA VAL A 133 6.81 -36.18 -1.70
C VAL A 133 7.09 -37.15 -2.86
N ASP A 134 6.78 -36.73 -4.09
CA ASP A 134 7.02 -37.46 -5.33
C ASP A 134 7.80 -36.56 -6.32
N SER A 135 9.11 -36.80 -6.48
CA SER A 135 9.97 -36.03 -7.38
C SER A 135 9.86 -36.43 -8.86
N GLY A 136 8.96 -37.34 -9.22
CA GLY A 136 8.78 -37.83 -10.59
C GLY A 136 8.17 -36.84 -11.58
N ASN A 137 7.65 -35.70 -11.10
CA ASN A 137 6.90 -34.72 -11.89
C ASN A 137 7.56 -33.33 -11.94
N SER A 138 8.88 -33.27 -11.75
CA SER A 138 9.67 -32.03 -11.89
C SER A 138 9.51 -31.42 -13.29
N LEU A 139 9.14 -30.14 -13.34
CA LEU A 139 9.00 -29.37 -14.56
C LEU A 139 10.22 -28.44 -14.75
N PRO A 140 10.84 -28.41 -15.93
CA PRO A 140 12.04 -27.60 -16.14
C PRO A 140 11.71 -26.11 -16.09
N GLY A 141 12.51 -25.34 -15.34
CA GLY A 141 12.46 -23.89 -15.35
C GLY A 141 12.92 -23.31 -16.70
N MET A 142 12.57 -22.05 -16.95
CA MET A 142 12.91 -21.32 -18.17
C MET A 142 14.20 -20.51 -17.99
N ALA A 143 15.00 -20.40 -19.05
CA ALA A 143 16.26 -19.64 -19.00
C ALA A 143 16.06 -18.10 -19.04
N ALA A 144 14.87 -17.64 -19.40
CA ALA A 144 14.52 -16.22 -19.46
C ALA A 144 13.12 -16.01 -18.89
N ALA A 145 12.88 -14.83 -18.33
CA ALA A 145 11.58 -14.47 -17.78
C ALA A 145 10.50 -14.57 -18.89
N PRO A 146 9.42 -15.33 -18.67
CA PRO A 146 8.33 -15.46 -19.62
C PRO A 146 7.54 -14.16 -19.71
N ALA A 147 7.05 -13.85 -20.91
CA ALA A 147 5.98 -12.86 -21.07
C ALA A 147 4.62 -13.53 -20.77
N CYS A 148 3.66 -12.76 -20.28
CA CYS A 148 2.31 -13.29 -20.09
C CYS A 148 1.74 -13.87 -21.40
N GLY A 149 1.23 -15.11 -21.31
CA GLY A 149 0.70 -15.87 -22.45
C GLY A 149 1.75 -16.64 -23.26
N ALA A 150 3.02 -16.58 -22.90
CA ALA A 150 4.05 -17.43 -23.48
C ALA A 150 3.89 -18.90 -23.03
N GLN A 151 4.39 -19.82 -23.86
CA GLN A 151 4.51 -21.23 -23.47
C GLN A 151 5.48 -21.38 -22.29
N TRP A 152 5.09 -22.15 -21.28
CA TRP A 152 5.86 -22.35 -20.06
C TRP A 152 5.62 -23.75 -19.49
N ALA A 153 6.35 -24.10 -18.43
CA ALA A 153 6.39 -25.47 -17.92
C ALA A 153 5.03 -26.00 -17.42
N GLY A 154 4.17 -25.11 -16.91
CA GLY A 154 2.80 -25.42 -16.48
C GLY A 154 1.73 -25.35 -17.59
N SER A 155 2.10 -25.00 -18.83
CA SER A 155 1.15 -25.03 -19.96
C SER A 155 0.72 -26.48 -20.27
N PRO A 156 -0.57 -26.72 -20.58
CA PRO A 156 -0.99 -28.00 -21.14
C PRO A 156 -0.17 -28.32 -22.40
N ARG A 157 0.49 -29.49 -22.43
CA ARG A 157 1.22 -29.92 -23.63
C ARG A 157 0.20 -30.25 -24.72
N GLU A 158 0.26 -29.55 -25.84
CA GLU A 158 -0.60 -29.81 -27.00
C GLU A 158 -0.42 -31.24 -27.55
N ASP A 159 0.76 -31.85 -27.34
CA ASP A 159 1.09 -33.22 -27.74
C ASP A 159 0.38 -34.32 -26.94
N SER A 160 -0.37 -33.97 -25.89
CA SER A 160 -1.15 -34.92 -25.07
C SER A 160 -2.65 -34.91 -25.38
N ALA A 161 -3.10 -34.13 -26.37
CA ALA A 161 -4.44 -34.32 -26.90
C ALA A 161 -4.51 -35.72 -27.56
N PRO A 162 -5.36 -36.65 -27.09
CA PRO A 162 -5.54 -37.91 -27.80
C PRO A 162 -5.99 -37.56 -29.21
N ALA A 163 -5.25 -38.05 -30.22
CA ALA A 163 -5.59 -37.86 -31.62
C ALA A 163 -7.10 -38.12 -31.79
N ALA A 164 -7.84 -37.06 -32.12
CA ALA A 164 -9.26 -37.19 -32.40
C ALA A 164 -9.38 -38.25 -33.50
N THR A 165 -9.96 -39.39 -33.14
CA THR A 165 -10.35 -40.41 -34.10
C THR A 165 -11.27 -39.71 -35.09
N PRO A 166 -10.99 -39.72 -36.41
CA PRO A 166 -11.83 -39.00 -37.36
C PRO A 166 -13.26 -39.52 -37.24
N GLU A 167 -14.18 -38.64 -36.83
CA GLU A 167 -15.61 -38.92 -36.88
C GLU A 167 -15.97 -39.28 -38.33
N PRO A 168 -16.69 -40.39 -38.57
CA PRO A 168 -17.21 -40.66 -39.91
C PRO A 168 -18.21 -39.57 -40.26
N SER A 169 -18.03 -38.95 -41.43
CA SER A 169 -18.91 -37.92 -41.97
C SER A 169 -20.37 -38.39 -41.96
N ALA A 170 -21.18 -37.80 -41.09
CA ALA A 170 -22.63 -37.90 -41.17
C ALA A 170 -23.11 -37.01 -42.32
N THR A 171 -23.66 -37.65 -43.34
CA THR A 171 -24.36 -37.04 -44.46
C THR A 171 -25.51 -36.15 -43.98
N THR A 172 -25.51 -34.91 -44.44
CA THR A 172 -26.58 -33.93 -44.34
C THR A 172 -27.91 -34.48 -44.88
N MET A 173 -28.95 -34.48 -44.04
CA MET A 173 -30.34 -34.37 -44.48
C MET A 173 -30.95 -33.15 -43.79
N ALA A 174 -31.43 -32.21 -44.59
CA ALA A 174 -32.40 -31.16 -44.27
C ALA A 174 -33.70 -31.83 -43.74
N GLU A 175 -34.69 -31.23 -43.07
CA GLU A 175 -35.13 -29.91 -42.61
C GLU A 175 -36.47 -30.17 -41.87
N GLU A 176 -36.88 -29.35 -40.89
CA GLU A 176 -38.25 -28.78 -40.71
C GLU A 176 -38.41 -28.11 -39.32
N PRO A 177 -39.08 -26.93 -39.18
CA PRO A 177 -38.94 -26.07 -37.99
C PRO A 177 -40.14 -26.07 -37.01
N ALA A 178 -39.80 -25.77 -35.74
CA ALA A 178 -40.56 -25.05 -34.69
C ALA A 178 -41.86 -25.70 -34.13
N PRO A 179 -42.30 -25.43 -32.85
CA PRO A 179 -42.42 -24.08 -32.30
C PRO A 179 -41.96 -23.86 -30.84
N ALA A 180 -41.97 -22.57 -30.52
CA ALA A 180 -41.61 -21.90 -29.29
C ALA A 180 -42.30 -22.41 -28.01
N VAL A 181 -41.59 -22.26 -26.89
CA VAL A 181 -42.21 -22.02 -25.58
C VAL A 181 -41.59 -20.80 -24.92
N THR A 182 -42.47 -19.85 -24.65
CA THR A 182 -42.32 -18.61 -23.90
C THR A 182 -42.61 -18.89 -22.42
N ALA A 183 -41.81 -18.36 -21.50
CA ALA A 183 -42.21 -17.95 -20.14
C ALA A 183 -41.02 -17.20 -19.52
N THR A 184 -41.02 -15.86 -19.51
CA THR A 184 -41.64 -14.95 -18.51
C THR A 184 -40.81 -14.83 -17.23
N ALA A 185 -40.35 -13.59 -17.03
CA ALA A 185 -39.60 -13.07 -15.89
C ALA A 185 -40.40 -13.03 -14.58
N ASP A 186 -39.72 -12.88 -13.44
CA ASP A 186 -39.93 -11.68 -12.62
C ASP A 186 -38.72 -11.39 -11.68
N PRO A 187 -38.43 -10.11 -11.37
CA PRO A 187 -37.38 -9.66 -10.45
C PRO A 187 -37.98 -9.18 -9.11
N ALA A 188 -37.24 -9.37 -8.01
CA ALA A 188 -37.40 -8.68 -6.74
C ALA A 188 -36.29 -9.16 -5.79
N SER A 189 -35.72 -8.40 -4.86
CA SER A 189 -35.72 -6.97 -4.56
C SER A 189 -34.68 -6.76 -3.43
N THR A 190 -34.22 -5.51 -3.29
CA THR A 190 -33.89 -4.82 -2.02
C THR A 190 -32.69 -5.25 -1.18
N ASN A 191 -31.68 -4.38 -1.21
CA ASN A 191 -31.06 -3.63 -0.11
C ASN A 191 -30.91 -4.32 1.26
N ASP A 192 -29.68 -4.32 1.77
CA ASP A 192 -29.43 -3.91 3.15
C ASP A 192 -28.12 -3.11 3.24
N ASP A 193 -28.28 -1.87 3.70
CA ASP A 193 -27.24 -0.97 4.16
C ASP A 193 -26.76 -1.44 5.54
N GLY A 194 -25.46 -1.73 5.68
CA GLY A 194 -24.84 -2.14 6.94
C GLY A 194 -23.63 -1.28 7.25
N ALA A 195 -23.86 -0.04 7.67
CA ALA A 195 -22.84 0.86 8.19
C ALA A 195 -22.52 0.54 9.66
N ASP A 196 -21.33 -0.02 9.92
CA ASP A 196 -20.76 -0.09 11.27
C ASP A 196 -19.63 0.92 11.42
N GLY A 197 -20.03 2.18 11.63
CA GLY A 197 -19.17 3.24 12.10
C GLY A 197 -18.84 3.06 13.59
N SER A 198 -17.63 2.61 13.93
CA SER A 198 -17.11 2.73 15.30
C SER A 198 -15.57 2.61 15.42
N ARG A 199 -14.80 3.39 14.65
CA ARG A 199 -13.36 3.59 14.93
C ARG A 199 -12.84 5.04 14.77
N ILE A 200 -13.66 6.00 14.34
CA ILE A 200 -13.22 7.40 14.08
C ILE A 200 -13.21 8.29 15.36
N GLY A 201 -13.54 7.74 16.53
CA GLY A 201 -13.72 8.51 17.76
C GLY A 201 -12.46 8.97 18.51
N ILE A 202 -11.26 8.47 18.18
CA ILE A 202 -10.05 8.75 19.00
C ILE A 202 -9.04 9.69 18.29
N ALA A 203 -9.06 9.79 16.95
CA ALA A 203 -8.11 10.64 16.21
C ALA A 203 -8.49 12.13 16.16
N ILE A 204 -9.77 12.49 16.34
CA ILE A 204 -10.24 13.89 16.25
C ILE A 204 -9.99 14.67 17.56
N ALA A 205 -9.89 13.99 18.71
CA ALA A 205 -9.66 14.65 19.99
C ALA A 205 -8.24 15.23 20.12
N VAL A 206 -7.24 14.61 19.49
CA VAL A 206 -5.84 15.04 19.56
C VAL A 206 -5.58 16.27 18.67
N SER A 207 -6.26 16.36 17.52
CA SER A 207 -6.12 17.48 16.58
C SER A 207 -6.79 18.75 17.10
N ILE A 208 -7.98 18.67 17.71
CA ILE A 208 -8.67 19.85 18.28
C ILE A 208 -7.92 20.38 19.51
N GLY A 209 -7.39 19.50 20.37
CA GLY A 209 -6.61 19.89 21.55
C GLY A 209 -5.32 20.62 21.20
N GLY A 210 -4.58 20.14 20.19
CA GLY A 210 -3.35 20.78 19.71
C GLY A 210 -3.60 22.15 19.09
N LEU A 211 -4.65 22.28 18.26
CA LEU A 211 -5.01 23.54 17.61
C LEU A 211 -5.48 24.60 18.63
N ALA A 212 -6.26 24.20 19.64
CA ALA A 212 -6.70 25.10 20.71
C ALA A 212 -5.52 25.66 21.53
N LEU A 213 -4.50 24.83 21.79
CA LEU A 213 -3.30 25.23 22.52
C LEU A 213 -2.46 26.23 21.71
N ILE A 214 -2.28 25.98 20.41
CA ILE A 214 -1.56 26.88 19.49
C ILE A 214 -2.27 28.24 19.40
N VAL A 215 -3.59 28.25 19.18
CA VAL A 215 -4.39 29.49 19.11
C VAL A 215 -4.31 30.27 20.43
N THR A 216 -4.36 29.59 21.57
CA THR A 216 -4.25 30.23 22.89
C THR A 216 -2.89 30.91 23.08
N VAL A 217 -1.79 30.24 22.68
CA VAL A 217 -0.44 30.82 22.75
C VAL A 217 -0.30 32.04 21.84
N ILE A 218 -0.84 32.00 20.62
CA ILE A 218 -0.84 33.13 19.69
C ILE A 218 -1.63 34.32 20.25
N VAL A 219 -2.82 34.07 20.83
CA VAL A 219 -3.64 35.14 21.42
C VAL A 219 -2.95 35.78 22.63
N LEU A 220 -2.31 34.98 23.49
CA LEU A 220 -1.60 35.49 24.67
C LEU A 220 -0.35 36.31 24.30
N THR A 221 0.39 35.88 23.28
CA THR A 221 1.56 36.64 22.78
C THR A 221 1.15 37.94 22.12
N LEU A 222 0.12 37.94 21.26
CA LEU A 222 -0.40 39.17 20.64
C LEU A 222 -0.99 40.14 21.66
N ARG A 223 -1.66 39.64 22.72
CA ARG A 223 -2.16 40.48 23.83
C ARG A 223 -1.05 41.11 24.65
N ARG A 224 0.11 40.46 24.76
CA ARG A 224 1.30 41.00 25.45
C ARG A 224 1.95 42.11 24.64
N ILE A 225 2.15 41.87 23.34
CA ILE A 225 2.73 42.88 22.41
C ILE A 225 1.86 44.15 22.34
N ARG A 226 0.53 44.01 22.38
CA ARG A 226 -0.39 45.16 22.39
C ARG A 226 -0.48 45.90 23.74
N ARG A 227 0.01 45.31 24.83
CA ARG A 227 -0.06 45.88 26.18
C ARG A 227 1.17 46.66 26.60
N ASP A 228 2.26 46.58 25.82
CA ASP A 228 3.47 47.34 26.06
C ASP A 228 3.43 48.60 25.16
N PRO A 229 2.87 49.73 25.62
CA PRO A 229 3.01 50.98 24.91
C PRO A 229 4.50 51.34 24.86
N PHE A 230 4.96 51.72 23.67
CA PHE A 230 6.31 52.18 23.40
C PHE A 230 6.65 53.34 24.35
N GLU A 231 7.46 53.09 25.37
CA GLU A 231 7.92 54.12 26.29
C GLU A 231 8.81 55.08 25.49
N LYS A 232 8.33 56.31 25.29
CA LYS A 232 9.12 57.35 24.61
C LYS A 232 10.35 57.64 25.47
N PRO A 233 11.57 57.60 24.92
CA PRO A 233 12.74 58.02 25.68
C PRO A 233 12.61 59.50 26.03
N ASP A 234 12.81 59.82 27.32
CA ASP A 234 12.76 61.18 27.84
C ASP A 234 13.74 62.07 27.07
N ALA A 235 13.23 63.20 26.57
CA ALA A 235 14.05 64.22 25.94
C ALA A 235 14.99 64.84 27.01
N PRO A 236 16.28 65.06 26.72
CA PRO A 236 17.16 65.74 27.66
C PRO A 236 16.63 67.16 27.93
N SER A 237 16.46 67.47 29.22
CA SER A 237 16.14 68.81 29.73
C SER A 237 17.24 69.78 29.31
N GLY A 238 16.93 70.60 28.31
CA GLY A 238 17.77 71.70 27.86
C GLY A 238 17.29 72.99 28.49
N ASP A 239 17.88 73.35 29.62
CA ASP A 239 17.63 74.62 30.30
C ASP A 239 18.85 75.06 31.12
N GLU A 240 19.73 75.84 30.48
CA GLU A 240 20.37 77.06 31.01
C GLU A 240 20.94 77.82 29.78
N TYR A 241 20.24 78.77 29.14
CA TYR A 241 20.13 80.22 29.46
C TYR A 241 21.46 80.79 30.00
N GLY A 242 22.11 81.82 29.46
CA GLY A 242 21.82 82.80 28.43
C GLY A 242 22.86 83.94 28.53
N ASP A 243 23.10 84.60 27.41
CA ASP A 243 23.43 86.02 27.22
C ASP A 243 24.00 86.85 28.41
N SER A 244 25.18 87.42 28.20
CA SER A 244 25.54 88.77 28.69
C SER A 244 26.65 89.40 27.85
N GLN A 245 26.24 90.19 26.85
CA GLN A 245 26.73 91.53 26.49
C GLN A 245 28.15 91.96 26.93
N LYS A 246 29.09 92.18 25.98
CA LYS A 246 29.64 93.48 25.52
C LYS A 246 30.94 93.32 24.72
#